data_AF-A0A3D2VC03-F1
#
_entry.id   AF-A0A3D2VC03-F1
#
_cell.length_a   1.000
_cell.length_b   1.000
_cell.length_c   1.000
_cell.angle_alpha   90.00
_cell.angle_beta   90.00
_cell.angle_gamma   90.00
#
_symmetry.space_group_name_H-M   'P 1'
#
loop_
_entity.id
_entity.type
_entity.pdbx_description
1 polymer ?
#
loop_
_entity_poly.entity_id
_entity_poly.type
_entity_poly.pdbx_seq_one_letter_code
_entity_poly.pdbx_strand_id
1 'polypeptide(L)'
;MTFPQFLVVISALLLFWGGYGYLRDTLAGGTKPNRVSWSLWALAPLVSLGAAFDADADVWASIRVLVGGIVPAVIFFASFINRNSYWRLGRFDWFCGGLSLVALFFWQLADSPLIAVLLATTANTFASVPTFVKAWNYPETE
;
A
#
# COMPACT_ATOMS: atom_id res chain seq x y z
N MET A 1 -21.19 3.88 16.52
CA MET A 1 -20.01 4.18 15.67
C MET A 1 -19.43 5.51 16.11
N THR A 2 -18.13 5.56 16.38
CA THR A 2 -17.41 6.81 16.65
C THR A 2 -16.94 7.45 15.34
N PHE A 3 -16.56 8.73 15.38
CA PHE A 3 -16.04 9.44 14.21
C PHE A 3 -14.84 8.73 13.54
N PRO A 4 -13.82 8.22 14.26
CA PRO A 4 -12.73 7.45 13.64
C PRO A 4 -13.20 6.18 12.92
N GLN A 5 -14.16 5.45 13.49
CA GLN A 5 -14.70 4.22 12.88
C GLN A 5 -15.41 4.53 11.56
N PHE A 6 -16.14 5.65 11.51
CA PHE A 6 -16.78 6.12 10.30
C PHE A 6 -15.76 6.47 9.20
N LEU A 7 -14.64 7.10 9.56
CA LEU A 7 -13.55 7.38 8.61
C LEU A 7 -12.91 6.11 8.05
N VAL A 8 -12.75 5.06 8.87
CA VAL A 8 -12.26 3.75 8.42
C VAL A 8 -13.20 3.19 7.34
N VAL A 9 -14.51 3.21 7.58
CA VAL A 9 -15.51 2.72 6.61
C VAL A 9 -15.45 3.52 5.30
N ILE A 10 -15.43 4.85 5.35
CA ILE A 10 -15.31 5.68 4.14
C ILE A 10 -14.03 5.34 3.38
N SER A 11 -12.89 5.27 4.08
CA SER A 11 -11.61 4.97 3.43
C SER A 11 -11.60 3.59 2.78
N ALA A 12 -12.22 2.58 3.40
CA ALA A 12 -12.36 1.25 2.83
C ALA A 12 -13.22 1.28 1.55
N LEU A 13 -14.36 1.97 1.57
CA LEU A 13 -15.23 2.12 0.40
C LEU A 13 -14.52 2.81 -0.78
N LEU A 14 -13.78 3.89 -0.50
CA LEU A 14 -12.98 4.57 -1.52
C LEU A 14 -11.88 3.67 -2.09
N LEU A 15 -11.20 2.89 -1.23
CA LEU A 15 -10.16 1.97 -1.67
C LEU A 15 -10.74 0.85 -2.55
N PHE A 16 -11.89 0.29 -2.18
CA PHE A 16 -12.57 -0.71 -3.00
C PHE A 16 -13.04 -0.14 -4.34
N TRP A 17 -13.59 1.08 -4.35
CA TRP A 17 -14.03 1.74 -5.57
C TRP A 17 -12.87 1.98 -6.54
N GLY A 18 -11.78 2.59 -6.07
CA GLY A 18 -10.58 2.81 -6.89
C GLY A 18 -9.93 1.50 -7.32
N GLY A 19 -9.81 0.55 -6.39
CA GLY A 19 -9.25 -0.78 -6.66
C GLY A 19 -10.06 -1.57 -7.70
N TYR A 20 -11.39 -1.45 -7.71
CA TYR A 20 -12.24 -2.08 -8.72
C TYR A 20 -11.98 -1.53 -10.12
N GLY A 21 -11.86 -0.20 -10.26
CA GLY A 21 -11.52 0.45 -11.54
C GLY A 21 -10.16 -0.04 -12.07
N TYR A 22 -9.13 0.01 -11.22
CA TYR A 22 -7.79 -0.46 -11.57
C TYR A 22 -7.76 -1.95 -11.93
N LEU A 23 -8.50 -2.78 -11.19
CA LEU A 23 -8.62 -4.22 -11.43
C LEU A 23 -9.25 -4.50 -12.79
N ARG A 24 -10.37 -3.83 -13.10
CA ARG A 24 -11.06 -3.97 -14.40
C ARG A 24 -10.12 -3.61 -15.55
N ASP A 25 -9.42 -2.50 -15.44
CA ASP A 25 -8.55 -1.99 -16.52
C ASP A 25 -7.26 -2.82 -16.63
N THR A 26 -6.78 -3.40 -15.52
CA THR A 26 -5.71 -4.41 -15.49
C THR A 26 -6.14 -5.68 -16.22
N LEU A 27 -7.34 -6.21 -15.95
CA LEU A 27 -7.85 -7.42 -16.60
C LEU A 27 -8.13 -7.20 -18.09
N ALA A 28 -8.56 -5.99 -18.46
CA ALA A 28 -8.73 -5.57 -19.86
C ALA A 28 -7.40 -5.36 -20.61
N GLY A 29 -6.26 -5.35 -19.90
CA GLY A 29 -4.94 -5.17 -20.49
C GLY A 29 -4.55 -3.72 -20.79
N GLY A 30 -5.40 -2.75 -20.41
CA GLY A 30 -5.15 -1.32 -20.56
C GLY A 30 -4.08 -0.82 -19.60
N THR A 31 -4.21 -1.19 -18.32
CA THR A 31 -3.24 -0.87 -17.27
C THR A 31 -2.17 -1.96 -17.17
N LYS A 32 -0.91 -1.57 -16.95
CA LYS A 32 0.24 -2.49 -16.86
C LYS A 32 0.86 -2.41 -15.46
N PRO A 33 0.28 -3.09 -14.46
CA PRO A 33 0.79 -3.05 -13.09
C PRO A 33 2.22 -3.58 -13.01
N ASN A 34 3.08 -2.87 -12.26
CA ASN A 34 4.38 -3.41 -11.85
C ASN A 34 4.17 -4.42 -10.72
N ARG A 35 4.48 -5.69 -11.01
CA ARG A 35 4.25 -6.78 -10.07
C ARG A 35 5.08 -6.63 -8.79
N VAL A 36 6.28 -6.06 -8.88
CA VAL A 36 7.13 -5.79 -7.71
C VAL A 36 6.44 -4.81 -6.78
N SER A 37 6.05 -3.64 -7.28
CA SER A 37 5.42 -2.61 -6.45
C SER A 37 4.10 -3.10 -5.86
N TRP A 38 3.22 -3.74 -6.64
CA TRP A 38 1.95 -4.29 -6.12
C TRP A 38 2.14 -5.41 -5.10
N SER A 39 3.19 -6.23 -5.23
CA SER A 39 3.52 -7.22 -4.20
C SER A 39 3.96 -6.57 -2.90
N LEU A 40 4.73 -5.47 -2.95
CA LEU A 40 5.13 -4.72 -1.76
C LEU A 40 3.94 -4.03 -1.10
N TRP A 41 3.05 -3.42 -1.88
CA TRP A 41 1.79 -2.83 -1.40
C TRP A 41 0.85 -3.85 -0.77
N ALA A 42 0.90 -5.12 -1.17
CA ALA A 42 0.15 -6.21 -0.56
C ALA A 42 0.81 -6.75 0.71
N LEU A 43 2.13 -7.01 0.66
CA LEU A 43 2.86 -7.66 1.74
C LEU A 43 3.02 -6.75 2.96
N ALA A 44 3.32 -5.46 2.77
CA ALA A 44 3.59 -4.57 3.89
C ALA A 44 2.40 -4.45 4.87
N PRO A 45 1.15 -4.22 4.42
CA PRO A 45 0.00 -4.21 5.32
C PRO A 45 -0.29 -5.59 5.93
N LEU A 46 -0.11 -6.69 5.18
CA LEU A 46 -0.35 -8.03 5.72
C LEU A 46 0.63 -8.41 6.84
N VAL A 47 1.90 -8.01 6.71
CA VAL A 47 2.90 -8.16 7.79
C VAL A 47 2.54 -7.27 8.98
N SER A 48 2.16 -6.01 8.73
CA SER A 48 1.72 -5.09 9.78
C SER A 48 0.46 -5.60 10.51
N LEU A 49 -0.42 -6.33 9.83
CA LEU A 49 -1.57 -6.97 10.46
C LEU A 49 -1.14 -8.08 11.43
N GLY A 50 -0.11 -8.86 11.07
CA GLY A 50 0.49 -9.85 11.99
C GLY A 50 1.03 -9.19 13.26
N ALA A 51 1.75 -8.07 13.12
CA ALA A 51 2.22 -7.29 14.26
C ALA A 51 1.07 -6.68 15.09
N ALA A 52 -0.01 -6.27 14.44
CA ALA A 52 -1.20 -5.74 15.11
C ALA A 52 -1.90 -6.81 15.97
N PHE A 53 -1.93 -8.07 15.53
CA PHE A 53 -2.45 -9.18 16.33
C PHE A 53 -1.58 -9.50 17.55
N ASP A 54 -0.25 -9.48 17.40
CA ASP A 54 0.69 -9.71 18.51
C ASP A 54 0.58 -8.60 19.58
N ALA A 55 0.32 -7.37 19.16
CA ALA A 55 0.19 -6.20 20.02
C ALA A 55 -1.24 -5.97 20.59
N ASP A 56 -2.18 -6.89 20.36
CA ASP A 56 -3.61 -6.77 20.72
C ASP A 56 -4.22 -5.41 20.31
N ALA A 57 -3.91 -5.00 19.08
CA ALA A 57 -4.29 -3.69 18.56
C ALA A 57 -5.79 -3.57 18.31
N ASP A 58 -6.29 -2.32 18.36
CA ASP A 58 -7.71 -2.01 18.12
C ASP A 58 -8.22 -2.63 16.80
N VAL A 59 -9.39 -3.26 16.88
CA VAL A 59 -10.01 -3.99 15.77
C VAL A 59 -10.24 -3.09 14.56
N TRP A 60 -10.61 -1.83 14.74
CA TRP A 60 -10.85 -0.91 13.62
C TRP A 60 -9.56 -0.49 12.93
N ALA A 61 -8.48 -0.30 13.70
CA ALA A 61 -7.15 -0.09 13.13
C ALA A 61 -6.70 -1.32 12.32
N SER A 62 -6.89 -2.52 12.85
CA SER A 62 -6.55 -3.78 12.18
C SER A 62 -7.36 -4.02 10.89
N ILE A 63 -8.67 -3.70 10.90
CA ILE A 63 -9.51 -3.76 9.69
C ILE A 63 -8.97 -2.84 8.59
N ARG A 64 -8.56 -1.61 8.94
CA ARG A 64 -8.00 -0.66 7.98
C ARG A 64 -6.73 -1.20 7.32
N VAL A 65 -5.84 -1.79 8.12
CA VAL A 65 -4.59 -2.40 7.65
C VAL A 65 -4.88 -3.61 6.74
N LEU A 66 -5.82 -4.47 7.13
CA LEU A 66 -6.25 -5.62 6.34
C LEU A 66 -6.79 -5.20 4.97
N VAL A 67 -7.70 -4.24 4.92
CA VAL A 67 -8.28 -3.71 3.67
C VAL A 67 -7.18 -3.12 2.78
N GLY A 68 -6.24 -2.40 3.39
CA GLY A 68 -5.04 -1.87 2.72
C GLY A 68 -4.13 -2.94 2.11
N GLY A 69 -4.15 -4.18 2.61
CA GLY A 69 -3.37 -5.29 2.05
C GLY A 69 -4.13 -6.16 1.05
N ILE A 70 -5.42 -6.43 1.31
CA ILE A 70 -6.25 -7.29 0.43
C ILE A 70 -6.43 -6.66 -0.96
N VAL A 71 -6.75 -5.36 -1.04
CA VAL A 71 -7.01 -4.72 -2.34
C VAL A 71 -5.76 -4.79 -3.25
N PRO A 72 -4.56 -4.40 -2.78
CA PRO A 72 -3.33 -4.61 -3.55
C PRO A 72 -3.02 -6.08 -3.85
N ALA A 73 -3.32 -7.01 -2.93
CA ALA A 73 -3.11 -8.43 -3.17
C ALA A 73 -3.95 -8.93 -4.35
N VAL A 74 -5.23 -8.54 -4.43
CA VAL A 74 -6.11 -8.88 -5.55
C VAL A 74 -5.56 -8.34 -6.87
N ILE A 75 -5.10 -7.09 -6.89
CA ILE A 75 -4.50 -6.47 -8.08
C ILE A 75 -3.19 -7.16 -8.47
N PHE A 76 -2.36 -7.52 -7.49
CA PHE A 76 -1.15 -8.31 -7.70
C PHE A 76 -1.47 -9.67 -8.35
N PHE A 77 -2.47 -10.41 -7.87
CA PHE A 77 -2.86 -11.67 -8.51
C PHE A 77 -3.46 -11.46 -9.91
N ALA A 78 -4.27 -10.43 -10.11
CA ALA A 78 -4.82 -10.08 -11.42
C ALA A 78 -3.73 -9.69 -12.45
N SER A 79 -2.61 -9.13 -11.99
CA SER A 79 -1.47 -8.79 -12.85
C SER A 79 -0.84 -10.01 -13.55
N PHE A 80 -1.05 -11.24 -13.05
CA PHE A 80 -0.57 -12.46 -13.69
C PHE A 80 -1.46 -12.90 -14.85
N ILE A 81 -2.74 -12.51 -14.85
CA ILE A 81 -3.68 -12.74 -15.96
C ILE A 81 -3.33 -11.80 -17.12
N ASN A 82 -2.92 -10.57 -16.81
CA ASN A 82 -2.48 -9.61 -17.81
C ASN A 82 -1.04 -9.91 -18.28
N ARG A 83 -0.91 -10.36 -19.53
CA ARG A 83 0.37 -10.66 -20.19
C ARG A 83 1.29 -9.45 -20.36
N ASN A 84 0.75 -8.24 -20.33
CA ASN A 84 1.51 -6.99 -20.48
C ASN A 84 2.10 -6.48 -19.16
N SER A 85 1.75 -7.07 -18.02
CA SER A 85 2.31 -6.71 -16.72
C SER A 85 3.79 -7.12 -16.63
N TYR A 86 4.62 -6.25 -16.08
CA TYR A 86 6.07 -6.44 -16.05
C TYR A 86 6.60 -6.67 -14.64
N TRP A 87 7.74 -7.37 -14.57
CA TRP A 87 8.58 -7.49 -13.39
C TRP A 87 9.83 -6.65 -13.62
N ARG A 88 9.87 -5.43 -13.10
CA ARG A 88 11.07 -4.60 -13.19
C ARG A 88 11.22 -3.80 -11.90
N LEU A 89 12.35 -3.97 -11.23
CA LEU A 89 12.76 -3.02 -10.20
C LEU A 89 13.11 -1.70 -10.88
N GLY A 90 12.24 -0.72 -10.72
CA GLY A 90 12.54 0.66 -11.06
C GLY A 90 13.49 1.29 -10.04
N ARG A 91 14.04 2.46 -10.40
CA ARG A 91 14.76 3.30 -9.43
C ARG A 91 13.91 3.65 -8.20
N PHE A 92 12.59 3.67 -8.38
CA PHE A 92 11.61 3.86 -7.32
C PHE A 92 11.55 2.69 -6.33
N ASP A 93 11.53 1.44 -6.82
CA ASP A 93 11.49 0.26 -5.92
C ASP A 93 12.77 0.21 -5.07
N TRP A 94 13.91 0.63 -5.62
CA TRP A 94 15.15 0.80 -4.86
C TRP A 94 15.09 1.94 -3.83
N PHE A 95 14.48 3.07 -4.17
CA PHE A 95 14.28 4.17 -3.24
C PHE A 95 13.35 3.77 -2.08
N CYS A 96 12.22 3.13 -2.38
CA CYS A 96 11.30 2.60 -1.38
C CYS A 96 11.95 1.52 -0.53
N GLY A 97 12.71 0.59 -1.14
CA GLY A 97 13.48 -0.41 -0.40
C GLY A 97 14.49 0.24 0.56
N GLY A 98 15.20 1.28 0.11
CA GLY A 98 16.08 2.08 0.96
C GLY A 98 15.34 2.77 2.10
N LEU A 99 14.19 3.39 1.80
CA LEU A 99 13.35 4.06 2.80
C LEU A 99 12.82 3.06 3.84
N SER A 100 12.43 1.85 3.41
CA SER A 100 11.99 0.78 4.31
C SER A 100 13.11 0.31 5.24
N LEU A 101 14.34 0.18 4.75
CA LEU A 101 15.49 -0.16 5.60
C LEU A 101 15.78 0.94 6.63
N VAL A 102 15.72 2.20 6.22
CA VAL A 102 15.87 3.35 7.13
C VAL A 102 14.74 3.38 8.16
N ALA A 103 13.50 3.13 7.75
CA ALA A 103 12.35 3.07 8.64
C ALA A 103 12.47 1.92 9.66
N LEU A 104 12.92 0.73 9.23
CA LEU A 104 13.18 -0.39 10.13
C LEU A 104 14.32 -0.08 11.13
N PHE A 105 15.36 0.60 10.69
CA PHE A 105 16.44 1.05 11.57
C PHE A 105 15.92 2.03 12.63
N PHE A 106 15.15 3.04 12.24
CA PHE A 106 14.55 3.98 13.19
C PHE A 106 13.49 3.35 14.09
N TRP A 107 12.77 2.32 13.61
CA TRP A 107 11.82 1.56 14.43
C TRP A 107 12.50 0.96 15.66
N GLN A 108 13.70 0.39 15.49
CA GLN A 108 14.47 -0.19 16.60
C GLN A 108 14.91 0.85 17.63
N LEU A 109 14.98 2.13 17.24
CA LEU A 109 15.36 3.24 18.10
C LEU A 109 14.14 4.00 18.67
N ALA A 110 12.93 3.66 18.24
CA ALA A 110 11.72 4.36 18.62
C ALA A 110 11.19 3.82 19.95
N ASP A 111 11.57 4.46 21.05
CA ASP A 111 11.07 4.14 22.40
C ASP A 111 9.59 4.57 22.64
N SER A 112 8.99 5.27 21.68
CA SER A 112 7.61 5.77 21.77
C SER A 112 6.78 5.34 20.56
N PRO A 113 5.60 4.70 20.77
CA PRO A 113 4.65 4.37 19.71
C PRO A 113 4.25 5.57 18.85
N LEU A 114 4.18 6.76 19.44
CA LEU A 114 3.85 8.00 18.72
C LEU A 114 4.92 8.36 17.69
N ILE A 115 6.20 8.27 18.08
CA ILE A 115 7.33 8.59 17.19
C ILE A 115 7.38 7.58 16.04
N ALA A 116 7.15 6.30 16.33
CA ALA A 116 7.09 5.26 15.31
C ALA A 116 5.99 5.54 14.28
N VAL A 117 4.77 5.93 14.73
CA VAL A 117 3.66 6.29 13.84
C VAL A 117 3.97 7.52 13.00
N LEU A 118 4.58 8.56 13.58
CA LEU A 118 4.95 9.77 12.85
C LEU A 118 5.98 9.46 11.75
N LEU A 119 7.04 8.73 12.09
CA LEU A 119 8.08 8.33 11.14
C LEU A 119 7.51 7.47 10.02
N ALA A 120 6.67 6.47 10.34
CA ALA A 120 6.01 5.64 9.35
C ALA A 120 5.10 6.45 8.43
N THR A 121 4.34 7.40 8.98
CA THR A 121 3.45 8.27 8.21
C THR A 121 4.24 9.14 7.24
N THR A 122 5.30 9.79 7.72
CA THR A 122 6.19 10.63 6.90
C THR A 122 6.86 9.82 5.79
N ALA A 123 7.37 8.64 6.11
CA ALA A 123 7.95 7.73 5.13
C ALA A 123 6.93 7.35 4.04
N ASN A 124 5.68 7.04 4.43
CA ASN A 124 4.63 6.68 3.50
C ASN A 124 4.20 7.87 2.61
N THR A 125 4.21 9.09 3.14
CA THR A 125 4.00 10.31 2.35
C THR A 125 5.08 10.50 1.30
N PHE A 126 6.36 10.30 1.65
CA PHE A 126 7.44 10.39 0.66
C PHE A 126 7.36 9.27 -0.37
N ALA A 127 6.98 8.06 0.03
CA ALA A 127 6.78 6.94 -0.88
C ALA A 127 5.62 7.17 -1.86
N SER A 128 4.61 7.99 -1.53
CA SER A 128 3.49 8.28 -2.43
C SER A 128 3.78 9.37 -3.47
N VAL A 129 4.76 10.25 -3.24
CA VAL A 129 5.11 11.36 -4.16
C VAL A 129 5.34 10.87 -5.60
N PRO A 130 6.13 9.81 -5.86
CA PRO A 130 6.39 9.38 -7.24
C PRO A 130 5.14 8.80 -7.91
N THR A 131 4.26 8.14 -7.16
CA THR A 131 2.96 7.68 -7.66
C THR A 131 2.09 8.86 -8.10
N PHE A 132 2.03 9.93 -7.31
CA PHE A 132 1.33 11.16 -7.69
C PHE A 132 1.95 11.82 -8.94
N VAL A 133 3.27 11.92 -9.00
CA VAL A 133 3.98 12.48 -10.15
C VAL A 133 3.72 11.65 -11.42
N LYS A 134 3.71 10.32 -11.31
CA LYS A 134 3.45 9.43 -12.44
C LYS A 134 2.00 9.49 -12.89
N ALA A 135 1.04 9.49 -11.95
CA ALA A 135 -0.38 9.66 -12.25
C ALA A 135 -0.68 11.01 -12.93
N TRP A 136 0.06 12.07 -12.57
CA TRP A 136 -0.10 13.38 -13.20
C TRP A 136 0.50 13.46 -14.61
N ASN A 137 1.69 12.89 -14.82
CA ASN A 137 2.40 13.01 -16.11
C ASN A 137 2.06 11.91 -17.12
N TYR A 138 1.65 10.73 -16.65
CA TYR A 138 1.34 9.54 -17.46
C TYR A 138 0.07 8.85 -16.96
N PRO A 139 -1.08 9.55 -16.93
CA PRO A 139 -2.33 9.05 -16.38
C PRO A 139 -2.82 7.77 -17.06
N GLU A 140 -2.46 7.54 -18.33
CA GLU A 140 -2.81 6.33 -19.08
C GLU A 140 -2.07 5.06 -18.60
N THR A 141 -1.08 5.20 -17.73
CA THR A 141 -0.27 4.09 -17.22
C THR A 141 -0.65 3.62 -15.81
N GLU A 142 -1.56 4.34 -15.15
CA GLU A 142 -2.09 4.07 -13.80
C GLU A 142 -3.61 3.93 -13.83
#